data_AF-A0A5A7RV50-F1
#
_entry.id   AF-A0A5A7RV50-F1
#
_cell.length_a   1.000
_cell.length_b   1.000
_cell.length_c   1.000
_cell.angle_alpha   90.00
_cell.angle_beta   90.00
_cell.angle_gamma   90.00
#
_symmetry.space_group_name_H-M   'P 1'
#
loop_
_entity.id
_entity.type
_entity.pdbx_description
1 polymer ?
#
loop_
_entity_poly.entity_id
_entity_poly.type
_entity_poly.pdbx_seq_one_letter_code
_entity_poly.pdbx_strand_id
1 'polypeptide(L)'
;MKEIAFIILATIVAGCLYGVTGKQMSMDELMKDGKQNIDNENFTYTYDYKSLNDGDTVIIKDTIHSKEIRGNDTFLTFESNSTLGMYFIGNLTDFNAGDKVKIVLHISRDTFVKTYGAQTWSFDFEIFEEGWDFDQHMPIPFPPSVIKHVR
;
A
#
# COMPACT_ATOMS: atom_id res chain seq x y z
N MET A 1 40.02 -8.45 -52.00
CA MET A 1 39.93 -8.87 -50.59
C MET A 1 40.17 -7.62 -49.75
N LYS A 2 39.33 -7.12 -48.85
CA LYS A 2 37.96 -7.38 -48.37
C LYS A 2 37.52 -5.99 -47.84
N GLU A 3 36.35 -5.51 -48.24
CA GLU A 3 35.75 -4.31 -47.64
C GLU A 3 35.28 -4.66 -46.22
N ILE A 4 35.70 -3.89 -45.21
CA ILE A 4 35.23 -4.03 -43.83
C ILE A 4 34.22 -2.91 -43.59
N ALA A 5 32.95 -3.25 -43.74
CA ALA A 5 31.85 -2.38 -43.37
C ALA A 5 31.78 -2.28 -41.83
N PHE A 6 32.05 -1.10 -41.30
CA PHE A 6 31.80 -0.77 -39.90
C PHE A 6 30.29 -0.52 -39.72
N ILE A 7 29.59 -1.52 -39.20
CA ILE A 7 28.22 -1.35 -38.70
C ILE A 7 28.33 -0.66 -37.33
N ILE A 8 28.03 0.63 -37.29
CA ILE A 8 27.82 1.36 -36.03
C ILE A 8 26.48 0.90 -35.48
N LEU A 9 26.55 -0.04 -34.53
CA LEU A 9 25.40 -0.47 -33.75
C LEU A 9 25.00 0.68 -32.80
N ALA A 10 23.97 1.44 -33.16
CA ALA A 10 23.38 2.43 -32.28
C ALA A 10 22.73 1.71 -31.09
N THR A 11 23.42 1.65 -29.96
CA THR A 11 22.83 1.29 -28.68
C THR A 11 21.87 2.41 -28.26
N ILE A 12 20.60 2.22 -28.57
CA ILE A 12 19.51 3.01 -27.98
C ILE A 12 19.54 2.69 -26.50
N VAL A 13 20.11 3.59 -25.70
CA VAL A 13 19.89 3.61 -24.25
C VAL A 13 18.45 4.08 -24.07
N ALA A 14 17.51 3.17 -24.28
CA ALA A 14 16.17 3.31 -23.75
C ALA A 14 16.34 3.28 -22.23
N GLY A 15 16.56 4.46 -21.65
CA GLY A 15 16.23 4.72 -20.26
C GLY A 15 14.72 4.56 -20.14
N CYS A 16 14.26 3.30 -20.18
CA CYS A 16 12.95 2.94 -19.69
C CYS A 16 12.98 3.37 -18.22
N LEU A 17 12.40 4.53 -17.99
CA LEU A 17 11.87 4.97 -16.72
C LEU A 17 10.99 3.79 -16.26
N TYR A 18 11.54 2.88 -15.45
CA TYR A 18 10.79 1.77 -14.86
C TYR A 18 9.80 2.41 -13.88
N GLY A 19 8.67 2.85 -14.42
CA GLY A 19 7.52 3.21 -13.61
C GLY A 19 7.09 1.95 -12.88
N VAL A 20 6.96 2.04 -11.55
CA VAL A 20 6.37 0.96 -10.76
C VAL A 20 5.03 0.58 -11.40
N THR A 21 4.94 -0.66 -11.88
CA THR A 21 3.71 -1.24 -12.40
C THR A 21 2.92 -1.79 -11.23
N GLY A 22 1.66 -1.44 -11.12
CA GLY A 22 0.79 -1.87 -10.04
C GLY A 22 -0.65 -1.48 -10.31
N LYS A 23 -1.57 -2.09 -9.56
CA LYS A 23 -2.99 -1.77 -9.67
C LYS A 23 -3.25 -0.38 -9.12
N GLN A 24 -3.82 0.50 -9.94
CA GLN A 24 -4.10 1.87 -9.55
C GLN A 24 -5.52 1.99 -9.01
N MET A 25 -5.65 2.63 -7.85
CA MET A 25 -6.91 2.83 -7.14
C MET A 25 -6.88 4.19 -6.43
N SER A 26 -8.04 4.78 -6.16
CA SER A 26 -8.20 5.82 -5.13
C SER A 26 -8.30 5.20 -3.74
N MET A 27 -8.25 6.02 -2.68
CA MET A 27 -8.44 5.50 -1.32
C MET A 27 -9.81 4.84 -1.16
N ASP A 28 -10.87 5.45 -1.67
CA ASP A 28 -12.23 4.91 -1.60
C ASP A 28 -12.39 3.58 -2.35
N GLU A 29 -11.80 3.46 -3.55
CA GLU A 29 -11.82 2.20 -4.30
C GLU A 29 -11.11 1.08 -3.51
N LEU A 30 -9.96 1.37 -2.92
CA LEU A 30 -9.23 0.40 -2.09
C LEU A 30 -10.06 -0.05 -0.87
N MET A 31 -10.69 0.90 -0.17
CA MET A 31 -11.52 0.57 1.00
C MET A 31 -12.76 -0.25 0.63
N LYS A 32 -13.35 0.01 -0.55
CA LYS A 32 -14.49 -0.77 -1.08
C LYS A 32 -14.06 -2.13 -1.62
N ASP A 33 -12.79 -2.31 -1.96
CA ASP A 33 -12.24 -3.57 -2.44
C ASP A 33 -12.07 -4.59 -1.31
N GLY A 34 -11.87 -4.13 -0.08
CA GLY A 34 -11.79 -4.98 1.10
C GLY A 34 -13.01 -5.88 1.27
N LYS A 35 -12.75 -7.11 1.71
CA LYS A 35 -13.74 -8.15 1.98
C LYS A 35 -13.37 -8.88 3.26
N GLN A 36 -14.29 -8.82 4.22
CA GLN A 36 -14.15 -9.49 5.51
C GLN A 36 -15.04 -10.73 5.55
N ASN A 37 -14.55 -11.81 6.18
CA ASN A 37 -15.34 -12.99 6.52
C ASN A 37 -15.07 -13.40 7.98
N ILE A 38 -16.12 -13.72 8.72
CA ILE A 38 -16.02 -14.17 10.11
C ILE A 38 -16.79 -15.48 10.25
N ASP A 39 -16.08 -16.54 10.60
CA ASP A 39 -16.65 -17.85 10.92
C ASP A 39 -16.54 -18.08 12.42
N ASN A 40 -17.67 -17.91 13.13
CA ASN A 40 -17.74 -18.12 14.57
C ASN A 40 -17.76 -19.59 14.97
N GLU A 41 -18.09 -20.51 14.05
CA GLU A 41 -18.10 -21.95 14.33
C GLU A 41 -16.67 -22.48 14.37
N ASN A 42 -15.86 -22.06 13.40
CA ASN A 42 -14.46 -22.47 13.30
C ASN A 42 -13.47 -21.47 13.93
N PHE A 43 -13.97 -20.38 14.51
CA PHE A 43 -13.17 -19.28 15.06
C PHE A 43 -12.14 -18.75 14.05
N THR A 44 -12.57 -18.52 12.81
CA THR A 44 -11.70 -17.95 11.77
C THR A 44 -12.15 -16.55 11.38
N TYR A 45 -11.17 -15.70 11.12
CA TYR A 45 -11.41 -14.34 10.65
C TYR A 45 -10.47 -14.06 9.48
N THR A 46 -11.05 -13.72 8.33
CA THR A 46 -10.32 -13.47 7.08
C THR A 46 -10.57 -12.06 6.62
N TYR A 47 -9.52 -11.40 6.12
CA TYR A 47 -9.61 -10.13 5.43
C TYR A 47 -8.81 -10.22 4.13
N ASP A 48 -9.50 -10.14 2.99
CA ASP A 48 -8.90 -10.14 1.66
C ASP A 48 -9.30 -8.88 0.90
N TYR A 49 -8.61 -8.61 -0.21
CA TYR A 49 -9.05 -7.68 -1.23
C TYR A 49 -9.72 -8.44 -2.37
N LYS A 50 -10.83 -7.94 -2.91
CA LYS A 50 -11.54 -8.63 -4.01
C LYS A 50 -10.71 -8.69 -5.28
N SER A 51 -9.75 -7.79 -5.42
CA SER A 51 -9.14 -7.48 -6.70
C SER A 51 -7.61 -7.40 -6.66
N LEU A 52 -7.02 -7.69 -5.50
CA LEU A 52 -5.59 -7.83 -5.26
C LEU A 52 -5.31 -9.25 -4.74
N ASN A 53 -4.05 -9.67 -4.80
CA ASN A 53 -3.55 -10.93 -4.25
C ASN A 53 -2.19 -10.72 -3.57
N ASP A 54 -1.77 -11.67 -2.76
CA ASP A 54 -0.38 -11.76 -2.25
C ASP A 54 0.67 -11.54 -3.36
N GLY A 55 1.60 -10.62 -3.12
CA GLY A 55 2.64 -10.20 -4.06
C GLY A 55 2.25 -9.07 -5.02
N ASP A 56 0.98 -8.63 -5.05
CA ASP A 56 0.57 -7.50 -5.87
C ASP A 56 1.14 -6.17 -5.36
N THR A 57 1.41 -5.24 -6.27
CA THR A 57 1.67 -3.84 -5.94
C THR A 57 0.42 -3.00 -6.15
N VAL A 58 0.00 -2.27 -5.12
CA VAL A 58 -1.08 -1.28 -5.22
C VAL A 58 -0.52 0.13 -5.26
N ILE A 59 -1.10 0.96 -6.12
CA ILE A 59 -0.74 2.36 -6.29
C ILE A 59 -1.97 3.19 -6.01
N ILE A 60 -2.02 3.80 -4.83
CA ILE A 60 -3.10 4.71 -4.44
C ILE A 60 -2.80 6.08 -5.03
N LYS A 61 -3.68 6.62 -5.87
CA LYS A 61 -3.60 8.00 -6.36
C LYS A 61 -4.81 8.78 -5.89
N ASP A 62 -4.56 9.84 -5.13
CA ASP A 62 -5.64 10.63 -4.55
C ASP A 62 -5.18 12.06 -4.25
N THR A 63 -6.09 12.89 -3.77
CA THR A 63 -5.80 14.22 -3.24
C THR A 63 -5.94 14.18 -1.72
N ILE A 64 -4.99 14.78 -1.00
CA ILE A 64 -5.08 14.88 0.46
C ILE A 64 -6.27 15.79 0.81
N HIS A 65 -7.20 15.27 1.62
CA HIS A 65 -8.32 16.04 2.14
C HIS A 65 -7.95 16.79 3.42
N SER A 66 -7.40 16.07 4.39
CA SER A 66 -6.97 16.64 5.67
C SER A 66 -5.70 16.00 6.19
N LYS A 67 -4.97 16.76 7.01
CA LYS A 67 -3.77 16.34 7.73
C LYS A 67 -3.95 16.60 9.21
N GLU A 68 -3.65 15.60 10.02
CA GLU A 68 -3.62 15.70 11.48
C GLU A 68 -2.31 15.13 12.02
N ILE A 69 -1.65 15.85 12.93
CA ILE A 69 -0.45 15.36 13.61
C ILE A 69 -0.88 14.73 14.94
N ARG A 70 -0.56 13.45 15.13
CA ARG A 70 -0.86 12.70 16.36
C ARG A 70 0.44 12.15 16.96
N GLY A 71 0.94 12.85 17.97
CA GLY A 71 2.24 12.50 18.58
C GLY A 71 3.37 12.65 17.56
N ASN A 72 4.03 11.55 17.23
CA ASN A 72 5.10 11.52 16.23
C ASN A 72 4.61 11.11 14.84
N ASP A 73 3.32 10.83 14.65
CA ASP A 73 2.77 10.35 13.38
C ASP A 73 1.90 11.41 12.71
N THR A 74 1.76 11.30 11.40
CA THR A 74 0.84 12.10 10.59
C THR A 74 -0.29 11.22 10.08
N PHE A 75 -1.53 11.58 10.39
CA PHE A 75 -2.72 10.97 9.81
C PHE A 75 -3.21 11.80 8.62
N LEU A 76 -3.34 11.16 7.45
CA LEU A 76 -3.87 11.77 6.23
C LEU A 76 -5.19 11.11 5.83
N THR A 77 -6.20 11.93 5.55
CA THR A 77 -7.42 11.50 4.84
C THR A 77 -7.39 12.02 3.40
N PHE A 78 -8.25 11.49 2.55
CA PHE A 78 -8.20 11.72 1.10
C PHE A 78 -9.54 12.20 0.55
N GLU A 79 -9.53 12.92 -0.57
CA GLU A 79 -10.75 13.50 -1.14
C GLU A 79 -11.74 12.42 -1.58
N SER A 80 -11.28 11.27 -2.06
CA SER A 80 -12.17 10.15 -2.34
C SER A 80 -12.80 9.55 -1.07
N ASN A 81 -12.12 9.62 0.08
CA ASN A 81 -12.60 9.13 1.37
C ASN A 81 -12.09 10.00 2.54
N SER A 82 -12.95 10.91 2.99
CA SER A 82 -12.62 11.87 4.06
C SER A 82 -12.80 11.32 5.48
N THR A 83 -13.30 10.08 5.61
CA THR A 83 -13.56 9.46 6.93
C THR A 83 -12.41 8.57 7.37
N LEU A 84 -11.86 7.80 6.43
CA LEU A 84 -10.77 6.86 6.66
C LEU A 84 -9.49 7.36 6.01
N GLY A 85 -8.35 6.95 6.55
CA GLY A 85 -7.07 7.51 6.17
C GLY A 85 -5.91 6.60 6.54
N MET A 86 -4.70 7.11 6.36
CA MET A 86 -3.46 6.38 6.62
C MET A 86 -2.60 7.15 7.63
N TYR A 87 -1.98 6.40 8.54
CA TYR A 87 -0.96 6.93 9.43
C TYR A 87 0.41 6.80 8.80
N PHE A 88 1.22 7.85 8.87
CA PHE A 88 2.60 7.86 8.43
C PHE A 88 3.52 8.20 9.58
N ILE A 89 4.68 7.55 9.63
CA ILE A 89 5.73 7.85 10.60
C ILE A 89 6.23 9.27 10.37
N GLY A 90 6.34 10.05 11.44
CA GLY A 90 6.92 11.39 11.41
C GLY A 90 5.93 12.47 10.96
N ASN A 91 6.43 13.70 10.98
CA ASN A 91 5.70 14.87 10.48
C ASN A 91 5.91 15.01 8.96
N LEU A 92 4.85 14.80 8.19
CA LEU A 92 4.85 15.02 6.74
C LEU A 92 4.62 16.52 6.43
N THR A 93 5.63 17.36 6.71
CA THR A 93 5.52 18.83 6.54
C THR A 93 5.21 19.23 5.10
N ASP A 94 5.76 18.50 4.14
CA ASP A 94 5.69 18.82 2.72
C ASP A 94 4.41 18.31 2.07
N PHE A 95 3.52 17.64 2.81
CA PHE A 95 2.25 17.09 2.32
C PHE A 95 1.09 17.80 3.01
N ASN A 96 0.25 18.50 2.24
CA ASN A 96 -0.80 19.37 2.73
C ASN A 96 -2.13 19.07 2.04
N ALA A 97 -3.23 19.53 2.65
CA ALA A 97 -4.55 19.42 2.04
C ALA A 97 -4.57 20.08 0.65
N GLY A 98 -5.17 19.39 -0.32
CA GLY A 98 -5.18 19.77 -1.74
C GLY A 98 -4.04 19.18 -2.57
N ASP A 99 -3.00 18.60 -1.95
CA ASP A 99 -1.89 17.99 -2.69
C ASP A 99 -2.33 16.67 -3.33
N LYS A 100 -1.99 16.50 -4.61
CA LYS A 100 -2.15 15.23 -5.32
C LYS A 100 -0.98 14.32 -4.98
N VAL A 101 -1.29 13.13 -4.50
CA VAL A 101 -0.29 12.17 -4.05
C VAL A 101 -0.45 10.82 -4.70
N LYS A 102 0.68 10.10 -4.75
CA LYS A 102 0.79 8.70 -5.12
C LYS A 102 1.40 7.97 -3.94
N ILE A 103 0.74 6.92 -3.47
CA ILE A 103 1.21 6.01 -2.44
C ILE A 103 1.43 4.65 -3.10
N VAL A 104 2.55 3.99 -2.83
CA VAL A 104 2.90 2.68 -3.40
C VAL A 104 3.10 1.70 -2.26
N LEU A 105 2.34 0.61 -2.27
CA LEU A 105 2.35 -0.42 -1.24
C LEU A 105 2.39 -1.81 -1.88
N HIS A 106 2.88 -2.80 -1.13
CA HIS A 106 2.89 -4.20 -1.54
C HIS A 106 1.91 -5.00 -0.70
N ILE A 107 1.13 -5.87 -1.36
CA ILE A 107 0.24 -6.80 -0.70
C ILE A 107 1.04 -8.02 -0.28
N SER A 108 0.88 -8.40 0.98
CA SER A 108 1.41 -9.64 1.51
C SER A 108 0.37 -10.35 2.37
N ARG A 109 0.50 -11.67 2.51
CA ARG A 109 -0.39 -12.47 3.35
C ARG A 109 0.23 -12.78 4.72
N ASP A 110 -0.53 -12.56 5.79
CA ASP A 110 -0.17 -12.96 7.15
C ASP A 110 -1.21 -13.91 7.74
N THR A 111 -0.76 -15.03 8.30
CA THR A 111 -1.63 -16.03 8.93
C THR A 111 -1.10 -16.32 10.33
N PHE A 112 -1.95 -16.10 11.34
CA PHE A 112 -1.55 -16.25 12.74
C PHE A 112 -2.72 -16.65 13.62
N VAL A 113 -2.43 -17.08 14.84
CA VAL A 113 -3.45 -17.43 15.85
C VAL A 113 -3.34 -16.52 17.05
N LYS A 114 -4.48 -16.09 17.60
CA LYS A 114 -4.54 -15.39 18.90
C LYS A 114 -5.63 -15.98 19.77
N THR A 115 -5.31 -16.18 21.05
CA THR A 115 -6.26 -16.65 22.05
C THR A 115 -6.89 -15.47 22.77
N TYR A 116 -8.22 -15.38 22.71
CA TYR A 116 -9.02 -14.40 23.43
C TYR A 116 -9.90 -15.12 24.44
N GLY A 117 -9.53 -15.03 25.73
CA GLY A 117 -10.20 -15.79 26.78
C GLY A 117 -10.02 -17.29 26.59
N ALA A 118 -11.12 -18.02 26.42
CA ALA A 118 -11.12 -19.48 26.23
C ALA A 118 -11.09 -19.91 24.75
N GLN A 119 -11.14 -18.97 23.81
CA GLN A 119 -11.24 -19.25 22.36
C GLN A 119 -9.93 -18.92 21.67
N THR A 120 -9.49 -19.80 20.77
CA THR A 120 -8.35 -19.54 19.88
C THR A 120 -8.86 -19.25 18.49
N TRP A 121 -8.53 -18.06 17.99
CA TRP A 121 -8.95 -17.59 16.68
C TRP A 121 -7.80 -17.72 15.68
N SER A 122 -8.11 -18.19 14.48
CA SER A 122 -7.21 -18.17 13.32
C SER A 122 -7.50 -16.95 12.46
N PHE A 123 -6.45 -16.20 12.16
CA PHE A 123 -6.48 -14.98 11.36
C PHE A 123 -5.75 -15.22 10.05
N ASP A 124 -6.32 -14.75 8.94
CA ASP A 124 -5.75 -14.88 7.60
C ASP A 124 -5.99 -13.60 6.81
N PHE A 125 -4.94 -12.78 6.63
CA PHE A 125 -5.05 -11.42 6.13
C PHE A 125 -4.20 -11.19 4.90
N GLU A 126 -4.78 -10.53 3.90
CA GLU A 126 -4.03 -9.67 2.99
C GLU A 126 -3.81 -8.30 3.64
N ILE A 127 -2.56 -7.91 3.77
CA ILE A 127 -2.12 -6.68 4.42
C ILE A 127 -1.16 -5.89 3.51
N PHE A 128 -0.88 -4.64 3.89
CA PHE A 128 0.20 -3.86 3.26
C PHE A 128 1.51 -4.10 4.00
N GLU A 129 2.52 -4.61 3.31
CA GLU A 129 3.82 -4.95 3.88
C GLU A 129 4.44 -3.77 4.65
N GLU A 130 4.34 -2.56 4.10
CA GLU A 130 4.93 -1.36 4.70
C GLU A 130 4.17 -0.81 5.91
N GLY A 131 2.98 -1.35 6.21
CA GLY A 131 2.10 -0.92 7.31
C GLY A 131 1.83 -2.03 8.34
N TRP A 132 2.61 -3.10 8.33
CA TRP A 132 2.39 -4.28 9.17
C TRP A 132 3.67 -4.79 9.84
N ASP A 133 3.58 -5.12 11.12
CA ASP A 133 4.61 -5.86 11.84
C ASP A 133 4.22 -7.35 11.87
N PHE A 134 4.92 -8.16 11.07
CA PHE A 134 4.68 -9.61 10.96
C PHE A 134 5.11 -10.39 12.20
N ASP A 135 6.06 -9.89 12.99
CA ASP A 135 6.49 -10.57 14.21
C ASP A 135 5.47 -10.36 15.34
N GLN A 136 4.83 -9.18 15.38
CA GLN A 136 3.82 -8.82 16.38
C GLN A 136 2.37 -9.03 15.91
N HIS A 137 2.16 -9.28 14.62
CA HIS A 137 0.86 -9.38 13.96
C HIS A 137 -0.03 -8.17 14.28
N MET A 138 0.49 -6.97 14.00
CA MET A 138 -0.21 -5.70 14.29
C MET A 138 0.12 -4.60 13.27
N PRO A 139 -0.80 -3.64 13.08
CA PRO A 139 -0.54 -2.52 12.17
C PRO A 139 0.49 -1.55 12.75
N ILE A 140 1.30 -0.97 11.86
CA ILE A 140 2.25 0.10 12.16
C ILE A 140 2.05 1.28 11.20
N PRO A 141 2.42 2.52 11.57
CA PRO A 141 2.35 3.64 10.64
C PRO A 141 3.29 3.43 9.43
N PHE A 142 2.84 3.87 8.26
CA PHE A 142 3.59 3.74 7.01
C PHE A 142 4.84 4.63 7.00
N PRO A 143 5.95 4.19 6.40
CA PRO A 143 7.13 5.03 6.25
C PRO A 143 6.88 6.16 5.23
N PRO A 144 7.44 7.37 5.41
CA PRO A 144 7.31 8.47 4.45
C PRO A 144 7.76 8.15 3.02
N SER A 145 8.59 7.12 2.84
CA SER A 145 9.11 6.70 1.53
C SER A 145 8.04 6.17 0.58
N VAL A 146 6.88 5.71 1.08
CA VAL A 146 5.81 5.17 0.23
C VAL A 146 4.97 6.25 -0.45
N ILE A 147 4.97 7.48 0.06
CA ILE A 147 4.14 8.59 -0.43
C ILE A 147 4.97 9.62 -1.20
N LYS A 148 4.45 10.08 -2.33
CA LYS A 148 5.08 11.10 -3.19
C LYS A 148 4.05 12.03 -3.79
N HIS A 149 4.43 13.29 -4.00
CA HIS A 149 3.66 14.22 -4.83
C HIS A 149 3.54 13.72 -6.26
N VAL A 150 2.35 13.85 -6.84
CA VAL A 150 2.11 13.68 -8.27
C VAL A 150 2.29 15.05 -8.92
N ARG A 151 3.28 15.16 -9.80
CA ARG A 151 3.49 16.33 -10.64
C ARG A 151 2.46 16.41 -11.76
#